data_AF-A0A5D4NW42-F1
#
_entry.id   AF-A0A5D4NW42-F1
#
_cell.length_a   1.000
_cell.length_b   1.000
_cell.length_c   1.000
_cell.angle_alpha   90.00
_cell.angle_beta   90.00
_cell.angle_gamma   90.00
#
_symmetry.space_group_name_H-M   'P 1'
#
loop_
_entity.id
_entity.type
_entity.pdbx_description
1 polymer ?
#
loop_
_entity_poly.entity_id
_entity_poly.type
_entity_poly.pdbx_seq_one_letter_code
_entity_poly.pdbx_strand_id
1 'polypeptide(L)' 'MELFIFSVFATLIIMMTAYSLVKLFNIAYKRKVITIRKFRMLSLTVIGIAVLAASIMPFFYHRLLKVFL' A
#
# COMPACT_ATOMS: atom_id res chain seq x y z
N MET A 1 -23.39 2.25 5.99
CA MET A 1 -22.72 3.18 5.03
C MET A 1 -21.35 3.63 5.53
N GLU A 2 -21.18 3.86 6.83
CA GLU A 2 -19.92 4.38 7.42
C GLU A 2 -18.71 3.48 7.17
N LEU A 3 -18.88 2.15 7.26
CA LEU A 3 -17.81 1.18 7.03
C LEU A 3 -17.21 1.19 5.63
N PHE A 4 -18.05 1.45 4.64
CA PHE A 4 -17.61 1.51 3.25
C PHE A 4 -16.70 2.73 3.05
N ILE A 5 -17.05 3.84 3.69
CA ILE A 5 -16.26 5.09 3.68
C ILE A 5 -14.91 4.85 4.36
N PHE A 6 -14.88 4.23 5.55
CA PHE A 6 -13.63 3.89 6.23
C PHE A 6 -12.73 2.97 5.41
N SER A 7 -13.29 1.93 4.78
CA SER A 7 -12.53 1.01 3.92
C SER A 7 -11.94 1.71 2.69
N VAL A 8 -12.69 2.64 2.09
CA VAL A 8 -12.21 3.45 0.95
C VAL A 8 -11.07 4.37 1.38
N PHE A 9 -11.21 5.09 2.49
CA PHE A 9 -10.14 5.96 3.00
C PHE A 9 -8.88 5.16 3.37
N ALA A 10 -9.04 4.01 4.02
CA ALA A 10 -7.93 3.12 4.34
C ALA A 10 -7.19 2.66 3.07
N THR A 11 -7.93 2.29 2.03
CA THR A 11 -7.36 1.91 0.73
C THR A 11 -6.60 3.06 0.08
N LEU A 12 -7.15 4.28 0.13
CA LEU A 12 -6.49 5.48 -0.40
C LEU A 12 -5.17 5.79 0.33
N ILE A 13 -5.14 5.64 1.66
CA ILE A 13 -3.92 5.84 2.46
C ILE A 13 -2.84 4.82 2.08
N ILE A 14 -3.22 3.54 1.90
CA ILE A 14 -2.29 2.49 1.47
C ILE A 14 -1.71 2.82 0.09
N MET A 15 -2.56 3.23 -0.86
CA MET A 15 -2.14 3.64 -2.20
C MET A 15 -1.21 4.86 -2.19
N MET A 16 -1.53 5.90 -1.42
CA MET A 16 -0.66 7.09 -1.28
C MET A 16 0.71 6.73 -0.68
N THR A 17 0.73 5.82 0.29
CA THR A 17 1.96 5.36 0.93
C THR A 17 2.83 4.59 -0.07
N ALA A 18 2.23 3.68 -0.83
CA ALA A 18 2.92 2.92 -1.86
C ALA A 18 3.50 3.84 -2.95
N TYR A 19 2.72 4.82 -3.42
CA TYR A 19 3.19 5.82 -4.38
C TYR A 19 4.39 6.63 -3.85
N SER A 20 4.31 7.07 -2.59
CA SER A 20 5.39 7.83 -1.95
C SER A 20 6.68 7.02 -1.83
N LEU A 21 6.59 5.73 -1.49
CA LEU A 21 7.74 4.81 -1.46
C LEU A 21 8.35 4.59 -2.84
N VAL A 22 7.52 4.36 -3.88
CA VAL A 22 8.01 4.22 -5.26
C VAL A 22 8.70 5.51 -5.73
N LYS A 23 8.15 6.68 -5.39
CA LYS A 23 8.78 7.98 -5.65
C LYS A 23 10.13 8.09 -4.94
N LEU A 24 10.24 7.64 -3.68
CA LEU A 24 11.50 7.62 -2.92
C LEU A 24 12.54 6.72 -3.60
N PHE A 25 12.14 5.53 -4.05
CA PHE A 25 13.02 4.61 -4.77
C PHE A 25 13.48 5.22 -6.11
N ASN A 26 12.62 5.96 -6.80
CA ASN A 26 12.99 6.65 -8.03
C ASN A 26 14.04 7.74 -7.77
N ILE A 27 13.90 8.49 -6.67
CA ILE A 27 14.90 9.48 -6.25
C ILE A 27 16.23 8.78 -5.91
N ALA A 28 16.20 7.67 -5.17
CA ALA A 28 17.38 6.88 -4.83
C ALA A 28 18.07 6.31 -6.08
N TYR A 29 17.29 5.88 -7.08
CA TYR A 29 17.80 5.44 -8.38
C TYR A 29 18.47 6.58 -9.15
N LYS A 30 17.81 7.74 -9.25
CA LYS A 30 18.40 8.93 -9.91
C LYS A 30 19.69 9.40 -9.25
N ARG A 31 19.81 9.27 -7.93
CA ARG A 31 21.02 9.58 -7.16
C ARG A 31 22.09 8.48 -7.22
N LYS A 32 21.90 7.42 -8.03
CA LYS A 32 22.79 6.26 -8.14
C LYS A 32 23.07 5.53 -6.81
N VAL A 33 22.20 5.69 -5.82
CA VAL A 33 22.29 4.98 -4.53
C VAL A 33 21.89 3.51 -4.69
N ILE A 34 20.93 3.24 -5.60
CA ILE A 34 20.46 1.89 -5.92
C ILE A 34 20.53 1.61 -7.43
N THR A 35 20.82 0.36 -7.79
CA THR A 35 20.83 -0.11 -9.18
C THR A 35 19.40 -0.30 -9.72
N ILE A 36 19.23 -0.23 -11.04
CA ILE A 36 17.94 -0.46 -11.73
C ILE A 36 17.26 -1.78 -11.31
N ARG A 37 18.04 -2.85 -11.09
CA ARG A 37 17.51 -4.16 -10.66
C ARG A 37 16.88 -4.10 -9.27
N LYS A 38 17.54 -3.41 -8.33
CA LYS A 38 17.02 -3.19 -6.97
C LYS A 38 15.80 -2.27 -6.99
N PHE A 39 15.82 -1.21 -7.79
CA PHE A 39 14.67 -0.32 -7.97
C PHE A 39 13.41 -1.08 -8.44
N ARG A 40 13.55 -1.92 -9.47
CA ARG A 40 12.45 -2.75 -9.99
C ARG A 40 11.94 -3.74 -8.94
N MET A 41 12.83 -4.47 -8.27
CA MET A 41 12.43 -5.42 -7.22
C MET A 41 11.69 -4.72 -6.08
N LEU A 42 12.25 -3.64 -5.52
CA LEU A 42 11.65 -2.91 -4.41
C LEU A 42 10.29 -2.31 -4.79
N SER A 43 10.19 -1.70 -5.96
CA SER A 43 8.93 -1.11 -6.44
C SER A 43 7.86 -2.18 -6.64
N LEU A 44 8.21 -3.32 -7.26
CA LEU A 44 7.28 -4.44 -7.43
C LEU A 44 6.83 -5.02 -6.08
N THR A 45 7.73 -5.17 -5.12
CA THR A 45 7.38 -5.68 -3.78
C THR A 45 6.45 -4.72 -3.05
N VAL A 46 6.71 -3.40 -3.08
CA VAL A 46 5.86 -2.41 -2.42
C VAL A 46 4.48 -2.35 -3.06
N ILE A 47 4.40 -2.35 -4.39
CA ILE A 47 3.12 -2.36 -5.10
C ILE A 47 2.36 -3.65 -4.79
N GLY A 48 3.02 -4.81 -4.83
CA GLY A 48 2.41 -6.11 -4.51
C GLY A 48 1.84 -6.14 -3.10
N ILE A 49 2.60 -5.69 -2.10
CA ILE A 49 2.15 -5.62 -0.70
C ILE A 49 0.99 -4.64 -0.56
N ALA A 50 1.05 -3.47 -1.21
CA ALA A 50 -0.02 -2.48 -1.14
C ALA A 50 -1.35 -3.00 -1.73
N VAL A 51 -1.29 -3.72 -2.85
CA VAL A 51 -2.47 -4.35 -3.47
C VAL A 51 -3.05 -5.44 -2.56
N LEU A 52 -2.20 -6.28 -1.99
CA LEU A 52 -2.64 -7.31 -1.04
C LEU A 52 -3.29 -6.69 0.20
N ALA A 53 -2.64 -5.68 0.80
CA ALA A 53 -3.16 -4.97 1.96
C ALA A 53 -4.50 -4.28 1.68
N ALA A 54 -4.61 -3.57 0.55
CA ALA A 54 -5.85 -2.92 0.12
C ALA A 54 -7.00 -3.92 -0.09
N SER A 55 -6.69 -5.11 -0.61
CA SER A 55 -7.68 -6.16 -0.88
C SER A 55 -8.17 -6.84 0.41
N ILE A 56 -7.30 -6.98 1.41
CA ILE A 56 -7.63 -7.61 2.69
C ILE A 56 -8.36 -6.63 3.63
N MET A 57 -8.09 -5.33 3.50
CA MET A 57 -8.67 -4.27 4.34
C MET A 57 -10.21 -4.37 4.53
N PRO A 58 -11.04 -4.46 3.47
CA PRO A 58 -12.49 -4.56 3.61
C PRO A 58 -12.94 -5.83 4.38
N PHE A 59 -12.25 -6.95 4.19
CA PHE A 59 -12.53 -8.19 4.93
C PHE A 59 -12.15 -8.07 6.41
N PHE A 60 -11.03 -7.40 6.69
CA PHE A 60 -10.56 -7.19 8.06
C PHE A 60 -11.52 -6.32 8.87
N TYR A 61 -12.03 -5.24 8.27
CA TYR A 61 -13.05 -4.39 8.88
C TYR A 61 -14.36 -5.15 9.15
N HIS A 62 -14.81 -5.99 8.22
CA HIS A 62 -16.02 -6.79 8.43
C HIS A 62 -15.86 -7.78 9.59
N ARG A 63 -14.67 -8.37 9.75
CA ARG A 63 -14.39 -9.35 10.82
C ARG A 63 -14.24 -8.70 12.18
N LEU A 64 -13.54 -7.56 12.28
CA LEU A 64 -13.37 -6.83 13.53
C LEU A 64 -14.71 -6.40 14.13
N LEU A 65 -15.62 -5.90 13.30
CA LEU A 65 -16.95 -5.52 13.78
C LEU A 65 -17.72 -6.69 14.37
N LYS A 66 -17.71 -7.86 13.72
CA LYS A 66 -18.37 -9.07 14.22
C LYS A 66 -17.85 -9.56 15.57
N VAL A 67 -16.63 -9.18 15.94
CA VAL A 67 -15.99 -9.60 17.20
C VAL A 67 -16.25 -8.57 18.30
N PHE A 68 -16.31 -7.28 17.97
CA PHE A 68 -16.46 -6.20 18.94
C PHE A 68 -17.90 -5.75 19.19
N LEU A 69 -18.85 -6.09 18.31
CA LEU A 69 -20.25 -5.66 18.33
C LEU A 69 -21.18 -6.86 18.15
#